data_AF-A0A173U313-F1
#
_entry.id   AF-A0A173U313-F1
#
_cell.length_a   1.000
_cell.length_b   1.000
_cell.length_c   1.000
_cell.angle_alpha   90.00
_cell.angle_beta   90.00
_cell.angle_gamma   90.00
#
_symmetry.space_group_name_H-M   'P 1'
#
loop_
_entity.id
_entity.type
_entity.pdbx_description
1 polymer ?
#
loop_
_entity_poly.entity_id
_entity_poly.type
_entity_poly.pdbx_seq_one_letter_code
_entity_poly.pdbx_strand_id
1 'polypeptide(L)'
;MLKIRLQGTKNDIRWFVRLLQRDKRFEVNNVSTFFDNVGTDKYKRVYAEVSRKKKDSGKKPSNVMQVEEKCHYVGSGMVIR
;
A
#
# COMPACT_ATOMS: atom_id res chain seq x y z
N MET A 1 -5.63 4.05 -6.65
CA MET A 1 -4.89 4.57 -5.48
C MET A 1 -5.40 3.82 -4.26
N LEU A 2 -4.49 3.26 -3.45
CA LEU A 2 -4.81 2.51 -2.24
C LEU A 2 -4.39 3.33 -1.02
N LYS A 3 -5.30 3.52 -0.06
CA LYS A 3 -4.97 4.12 1.24
C LYS A 3 -4.65 3.02 2.23
N ILE A 4 -3.46 3.05 2.83
CA ILE A 4 -3.01 2.03 3.77
C ILE A 4 -2.79 2.65 5.16
N ARG A 5 -3.14 1.88 6.20
CA ARG A 5 -2.80 2.16 7.59
C ARG A 5 -1.71 1.20 8.02
N LEU A 6 -0.51 1.72 8.23
CA LEU A 6 0.63 0.98 8.76
C LEU A 6 0.64 1.07 10.28
N GLN A 7 0.85 -0.06 10.96
CA GLN A 7 0.98 -0.13 12.41
C GLN A 7 2.16 -1.02 12.77
N GLY A 8 3.01 -0.56 13.68
CA GLY A 8 4.24 -1.26 14.06
C GLY A 8 5.18 -0.39 14.88
N THR A 9 6.41 -0.84 15.09
CA THR A 9 7.43 0.02 15.69
C THR A 9 7.85 1.12 14.72
N LYS A 10 8.41 2.22 15.23
CA LYS A 10 8.92 3.31 14.38
C LYS A 10 9.95 2.81 13.36
N ASN A 11 10.73 1.78 13.70
CA ASN A 11 11.77 1.24 12.82
C ASN A 11 11.18 0.39 11.70
N ASP A 12 10.24 -0.50 12.02
CA ASP A 12 9.60 -1.36 11.02
C ASP A 12 8.79 -0.54 10.02
N ILE A 13 8.06 0.48 10.49
CA ILE A 13 7.31 1.37 9.62
C ILE A 13 8.25 2.12 8.66
N ARG A 14 9.35 2.68 9.18
CA ARG A 14 10.34 3.37 8.33
C ARG A 14 10.97 2.44 7.30
N TRP A 15 11.34 1.24 7.72
CA TRP A 15 11.89 0.23 6.82
C TRP A 15 10.91 -0.11 5.71
N PHE A 16 9.63 -0.34 6.04
CA PHE A 16 8.61 -0.71 5.06
C PHE A 16 8.30 0.42 4.08
N VAL A 17 8.17 1.66 4.56
CA VAL A 17 7.97 2.83 3.67
C VAL A 17 9.14 2.99 2.71
N ARG A 18 10.39 2.84 3.20
CA ARG A 18 11.59 2.87 2.34
C ARG A 18 11.61 1.73 1.32
N LEU A 19 11.16 0.54 1.71
CA LEU A 19 11.04 -0.61 0.80
C LEU A 19 10.06 -0.29 -0.34
N LEU A 20 8.89 0.27 -0.02
CA LEU A 20 7.90 0.66 -1.01
C LEU A 20 8.40 1.78 -1.93
N GLN A 21 9.09 2.78 -1.39
CA GLN A 21 9.67 3.87 -2.18
C GLN A 21 10.79 3.40 -3.12
N ARG A 22 11.53 2.34 -2.74
CA ARG A 22 12.62 1.78 -3.56
C ARG A 22 12.10 0.99 -4.77
N ASP A 23 10.91 0.41 -4.67
CA ASP A 23 10.32 -0.37 -5.74
C ASP A 23 9.67 0.54 -6.80
N LYS A 24 10.24 0.53 -8.02
CA LYS A 24 9.80 1.36 -9.15
C LYS A 24 8.35 1.10 -9.59
N ARG A 25 7.74 -0.02 -9.17
CA ARG A 25 6.35 -0.38 -9.49
C ARG A 25 5.35 0.41 -8.66
N PHE A 26 5.77 0.97 -7.54
CA PHE A 26 4.91 1.69 -6.62
C PHE A 26 5.29 3.16 -6.55
N GLU A 27 4.26 3.98 -6.37
CA GLU A 27 4.39 5.38 -6.04
C GLU A 27 3.75 5.57 -4.67
N VAL A 28 4.54 6.05 -3.71
CA VAL A 28 4.11 6.26 -2.32
C VAL A 28 3.98 7.76 -2.10
N ASN A 29 2.76 8.20 -1.83
CA ASN A 29 2.39 9.60 -1.63
C ASN A 29 1.78 9.79 -0.23
N ASN A 30 1.75 11.04 0.25
CA ASN A 30 1.04 11.44 1.47
C ASN A 30 1.31 10.55 2.70
N VAL A 31 2.59 10.27 2.99
CA VAL A 31 2.98 9.58 4.23
C VAL A 31 2.77 10.53 5.41
N SER A 32 1.84 10.20 6.30
CA SER A 32 1.51 11.00 7.48
C SER A 32 2.60 10.95 8.55
N THR A 33 2.46 11.82 9.56
CA THR A 33 3.22 11.69 10.81
C THR A 33 2.83 10.42 11.58
N PHE A 34 3.64 10.07 12.58
CA PHE A 34 3.34 8.98 13.49
C PHE A 34 2.24 9.38 14.47
N PHE A 35 1.20 8.57 14.55
CA PHE A 35 0.15 8.67 15.55
C PHE A 35 0.36 7.63 16.63
N ASP A 36 0.04 8.00 17.85
CA ASP A 36 0.11 7.09 18.99
C ASP A 36 -1.05 6.11 18.96
N ASN A 37 -0.81 4.91 19.48
CA ASN A 37 -1.88 4.00 19.82
C ASN A 37 -2.29 4.22 21.27
N VAL A 38 -3.60 4.21 21.51
CA VAL A 38 -4.14 4.26 22.87
C VAL A 38 -3.61 3.06 23.65
N GLY A 39 -3.03 3.32 24.82
CA GLY A 39 -2.51 2.28 25.70
C GLY A 39 -1.10 1.76 25.38
N THR A 40 -0.39 2.29 24.37
CA THR A 40 1.02 1.90 24.13
C THR A 40 1.84 2.99 23.43
N ASP A 41 3.02 3.30 23.97
CA ASP A 41 4.00 4.17 23.32
C ASP A 41 4.87 3.40 22.30
N LYS A 42 4.92 2.06 22.42
CA LYS A 42 5.80 1.21 21.60
C LYS A 42 5.36 1.15 20.14
N TYR A 43 4.05 1.03 19.90
CA TYR A 43 3.49 0.89 18.56
C TYR A 43 2.85 2.19 18.10
N LYS A 44 3.19 2.59 16.88
CA LYS A 44 2.67 3.80 16.24
C LYS A 44 1.87 3.43 15.00
N ARG A 45 1.07 4.38 14.53
CA ARG A 45 0.29 4.30 13.29
C ARG A 45 0.74 5.36 12.31
N VAL A 46 0.76 5.00 11.03
CA VAL A 46 1.03 5.93 9.91
C VAL A 46 0.05 5.63 8.79
N TYR A 47 -0.45 6.67 8.14
CA TYR A 47 -1.27 6.57 6.95
C TYR A 47 -0.42 6.91 5.73
N ALA A 48 -0.60 6.19 4.65
CA ALA A 48 0.07 6.47 3.38
C ALA A 48 -0.86 6.13 2.23
N GLU A 49 -0.63 6.78 1.09
CA GLU A 49 -1.31 6.49 -0.17
C GLU A 49 -0.32 5.81 -1.11
N VAL A 50 -0.70 4.67 -1.68
CA VAL A 50 0.14 3.89 -2.59
C VAL A 50 -0.59 3.68 -3.90
N SER A 51 0.10 3.92 -5.00
CA SER A 51 -0.42 3.68 -6.36
C SER A 51 0.54 2.80 -7.15
N ARG A 52 0.00 1.99 -8.07
CA ARG A 52 0.83 1.30 -9.07
C ARG A 52 1.29 2.32 -10.10
N LYS A 53 2.59 2.41 -10.33
CA LYS A 53 3.15 3.20 -11.42
C LYS A 53 2.74 2.55 -12.74
N LYS A 54 1.94 3.25 -13.54
CA LYS A 54 1.63 2.79 -14.90
C LYS A 54 2.94 2.85 -15.68
N LYS A 55 3.30 1.76 -16.38
CA LYS A 55 4.35 1.85 -17.40
C LYS A 55 3.77 2.76 -18.47
N ASP A 56 4.47 3.83 -18.83
CA ASP A 56 4.11 4.66 -19.98
C ASP A 56 4.23 3.83 -21.25
N SER A 57 3.21 3.01 -21.54
CA SER A 57 2.99 2.50 -22.88
C SER A 57 2.44 3.68 -23.68
N GLY A 58 3.30 4.38 -24.41
CA GLY A 58 2.94 5.47 -25.30
C GLY A 58 1.98 5.06 -26.41
N LYS A 59 0.70 4.86 -26.08
CA LYS A 59 -0.42 4.76 -27.01
C LYS A 59 -1.63 5.48 -26.43
N LYS A 60 -2.10 6.48 -27.16
CA LYS A 60 -3.42 7.12 -26.95
C LYS A 60 -4.49 6.03 -26.89
N PRO A 61 -5.53 6.14 -26.04
CA PRO A 61 -6.57 5.12 -25.97
C PRO A 61 -7.51 5.28 -27.17
N SER A 62 -7.17 4.65 -28.29
CA SER A 62 -8.18 4.12 -29.21
C SER A 62 -8.55 2.73 -28.70
N ASN A 63 -9.82 2.56 -28.36
CA ASN A 63 -10.52 1.32 -28.00
C ASN A 63 -9.72 0.00 -28.06
N VAL A 64 -9.91 -0.82 -27.02
CA VAL A 64 -10.06 -2.29 -27.02
C VAL A 64 -9.21 -3.02 -25.96
N MET A 65 -9.93 -3.89 -25.23
CA MET A 65 -9.51 -5.06 -24.44
C MET A 65 -8.96 -4.87 -23.02
N GLN A 66 -9.90 -4.93 -22.07
CA GLN A 66 -9.67 -5.44 -20.72
C GLN A 66 -9.05 -6.83 -20.80
N VAL A 67 -7.77 -6.94 -20.48
CA VAL A 67 -7.19 -8.20 -20.01
C VAL A 67 -7.30 -8.17 -18.49
N GLU A 68 -8.31 -8.86 -17.97
CA GLU A 68 -8.43 -9.15 -16.55
C GLU A 68 -7.23 -9.97 -16.10
N GLU A 69 -6.23 -9.33 -15.49
CA GLU A 69 -5.30 -10.04 -14.60
C GLU A 69 -6.12 -10.55 -13.41
N LYS A 70 -6.62 -11.78 -13.52
CA LYS A 70 -7.27 -12.54 -12.44
C LYS A 70 -6.28 -12.71 -11.28
N CYS A 71 -6.19 -11.73 -10.41
CA CYS A 71 -5.63 -11.91 -9.07
C CYS A 71 -6.63 -12.76 -8.27
N HIS A 72 -6.44 -14.08 -8.26
CA HIS A 72 -7.15 -14.99 -7.35
C HIS A 72 -6.74 -14.68 -5.91
N TYR A 73 -7.44 -13.74 -5.28
CA TYR A 73 -7.33 -13.49 -3.85
C TYR A 73 -8.23 -14.51 -3.13
N VAL A 74 -7.65 -15.63 -2.71
CA VAL A 74 -8.32 -16.60 -1.83
C VAL A 74 -8.30 -16.04 -0.40
N GLY A 75 -9.28 -15.20 -0.08
CA GLY A 75 -9.44 -14.63 1.25
C GLY A 75 -9.59 -15.74 2.28
N SER A 76 -8.58 -15.93 3.14
CA SER A 76 -8.69 -16.74 4.35
C SER A 76 -9.45 -15.94 5.40
N GLY A 77 -10.78 -15.93 5.31
CA GLY A 77 -11.67 -15.26 6.24
C GLY A 77 -12.73 -16.20 6.78
N MET A 78 -12.38 -17.01 7.79
CA MET A 78 -13.35 -17.55 8.73
C MET A 78 -12.65 -18.00 10.02
N VAL A 79 -12.86 -17.29 11.12
CA VAL A 79 -12.83 -17.90 12.45
C VAL A 79 -14.13 -17.48 13.13
N ILE A 80 -15.13 -18.34 13.02
CA ILE A 80 -16.27 -18.38 13.93
C ILE A 80 -15.91 -19.39 15.01
N ARG A 81 -15.83 -18.96 16.27
CA ARG A 81 -16.37 -19.72 17.40
C ARG A 81 -16.62 -18.82 18.59
#